data_AF-A0A519GNR9-F1
#
_entry.id   AF-A0A519GNR9-F1
#
_cell.length_a   1.000
_cell.length_b   1.000
_cell.length_c   1.000
_cell.angle_alpha   90.00
_cell.angle_beta   90.00
_cell.angle_gamma   90.00
#
_symmetry.space_group_name_H-M   'P 1'
#
loop_
_entity.id
_entity.type
_entity.pdbx_description
1 polymer ?
#
loop_
_entity_poly.entity_id
_entity_poly.type
_entity_poly.pdbx_seq_one_letter_code
_entity_poly.pdbx_strand_id
1 'polypeptide(L)'
;MHFPSRFRAFAASAALIAASAIAHAQQLPNVVILATGGTIAGAGASAVNSATYAAAKVGVDKLIAGLPELSKVANVKGEQVFQVASESLTNENIVTLAKRVSALAKQPDVDGIVIT
;
A
#
# COMPACT_ATOMS: atom_id res chain seq x y z
N MET A 1 9.53 25.76 -50.92
CA MET A 1 10.45 25.10 -49.95
C MET A 1 9.75 23.86 -49.40
N HIS A 2 10.07 22.68 -49.91
CA HIS A 2 9.51 21.39 -49.47
C HIS A 2 10.43 20.79 -48.40
N PHE A 3 9.96 20.67 -47.16
CA PHE A 3 10.68 19.99 -46.08
C PHE A 3 10.61 18.47 -46.28
N PRO A 4 11.72 17.71 -46.16
CA PRO A 4 11.71 16.27 -46.47
C PRO A 4 10.95 15.46 -45.41
N SER A 5 10.15 14.50 -45.87
CA SER A 5 9.26 13.64 -45.06
C SER A 5 9.95 12.81 -43.97
N ARG A 6 11.27 12.61 -44.09
CA ARG A 6 12.10 11.88 -43.13
C ARG A 6 12.25 12.58 -41.77
N PHE A 7 12.12 13.91 -41.73
CA PHE A 7 12.16 14.67 -40.47
C PHE A 7 10.86 14.54 -39.65
N ARG A 8 9.72 14.32 -40.32
CA ARG A 8 8.43 14.12 -39.63
C ARG A 8 8.34 12.77 -38.92
N ALA A 9 8.91 11.71 -39.50
CA ALA A 9 8.92 10.37 -38.91
C ALA A 9 9.76 10.29 -37.62
N PHE A 10 10.88 11.01 -37.57
CA PHE A 10 11.75 11.06 -36.39
C PHE A 10 11.12 11.84 -35.23
N ALA A 11 10.46 12.96 -35.53
CA ALA A 11 9.73 13.76 -34.56
C ALA A 11 8.51 13.03 -33.96
N ALA A 12 7.78 12.27 -34.77
CA ALA A 12 6.64 11.46 -34.30
C ALA A 12 7.08 10.35 -33.32
N SER A 13 8.20 9.70 -33.59
CA SER A 13 8.74 8.62 -32.75
C SER A 13 9.22 9.13 -31.39
N ALA A 14 9.87 10.29 -31.34
CA ALA A 14 10.29 10.93 -30.10
C ALA A 14 9.09 11.42 -29.25
N ALA A 15 8.02 11.91 -29.90
CA ALA A 15 6.79 12.33 -29.21
C ALA A 15 6.03 11.17 -28.57
N LEU A 16 6.01 9.99 -29.21
CA LEU A 16 5.41 8.77 -28.65
C LEU A 16 6.19 8.25 -27.43
N ILE A 17 7.52 8.28 -27.47
CA ILE A 17 8.38 7.88 -26.34
C ILE A 17 8.21 8.84 -25.15
N ALA A 18 8.17 10.15 -25.41
CA ALA A 18 7.92 11.15 -24.37
C ALA A 18 6.51 11.02 -23.76
N ALA A 19 5.49 10.76 -24.57
CA ALA A 19 4.12 10.58 -24.09
C ALA A 19 3.97 9.33 -23.20
N SER A 20 4.66 8.22 -23.52
CA SER A 20 4.67 7.03 -22.66
C SER A 20 5.37 7.25 -21.31
N ALA A 21 6.43 8.08 -21.28
CA ALA A 21 7.12 8.44 -20.04
C ALA A 21 6.27 9.34 -19.14
N ILE A 22 5.50 10.26 -19.73
CA ILE A 22 4.56 11.12 -18.98
C ILE A 22 3.37 10.32 -18.43
N ALA A 23 2.85 9.36 -19.20
CA ALA A 23 1.77 8.47 -18.73
C ALA A 23 2.21 7.54 -17.58
N HIS A 24 3.50 7.15 -17.54
CA HIS A 24 4.06 6.37 -16.43
C HIS A 24 4.23 7.21 -15.14
N ALA A 25 4.30 8.54 -15.26
CA ALA A 25 4.49 9.44 -14.12
C ALA A 25 3.19 9.77 -13.35
N GLN A 26 2.07 9.11 -13.66
CA GLN A 26 0.74 9.48 -13.15
C GLN A 26 -0.08 8.32 -12.55
N GLN A 27 0.53 7.19 -12.23
CA GLN A 27 -0.15 6.12 -11.48
C GLN A 27 0.15 6.19 -9.98
N LEU A 28 -0.89 6.03 -9.16
CA LEU A 28 -0.75 5.92 -7.72
C LEU A 28 0.06 4.65 -7.37
N PRO A 29 0.92 4.70 -6.34
CA PRO A 29 1.67 3.53 -5.90
C PRO A 29 0.74 2.44 -5.35
N ASN A 30 1.05 1.18 -5.62
CA ASN A 30 0.40 0.02 -5.04
C ASN A 30 1.00 -0.29 -3.67
N VAL A 31 0.22 -0.10 -2.61
CA VAL A 31 0.66 -0.30 -1.23
C VAL A 31 -0.11 -1.44 -0.60
N VAL A 32 0.62 -2.40 -0.01
CA VAL A 32 0.04 -3.49 0.77
C VAL A 32 0.15 -3.18 2.26
N ILE A 33 -0.98 -3.18 2.96
CA ILE A 33 -1.04 -3.04 4.42
C ILE A 33 -1.10 -4.44 5.03
N LEU A 34 -0.05 -4.84 5.73
CA LEU A 34 0.00 -6.05 6.53
C LEU A 34 -0.46 -5.75 7.97
N ALA A 35 -1.67 -6.19 8.32
CA ALA A 35 -2.22 -5.98 9.66
C ALA A 35 -1.82 -7.10 10.62
N THR A 36 -1.34 -6.70 11.80
CA THR A 36 -0.87 -7.57 12.88
C THR A 36 -1.67 -7.40 14.17
N GLY A 37 -2.38 -6.27 14.32
CA GLY A 37 -3.34 -6.02 15.41
C GLY A 37 -3.01 -4.73 16.17
N GLY A 38 -2.66 -4.87 17.44
CA GLY A 38 -2.32 -3.74 18.31
C GLY A 38 -3.50 -2.80 18.62
N THR A 39 -3.16 -1.64 19.22
CA THR A 39 -4.13 -0.61 19.62
C THR A 39 -4.81 0.08 18.45
N ILE A 40 -4.13 0.21 17.31
CA ILE A 40 -4.71 0.82 16.10
C ILE A 40 -5.90 0.02 15.58
N ALA A 41 -5.85 -1.31 15.76
CA ALA A 41 -6.96 -2.23 15.53
C ALA A 41 -7.84 -2.43 16.79
N GLY A 42 -7.72 -1.58 17.80
CA GLY A 42 -8.42 -1.72 19.07
C GLY A 42 -9.86 -1.19 19.03
N ALA A 43 -10.66 -1.59 20.01
CA ALA A 43 -12.00 -1.04 20.23
C ALA A 43 -12.22 -0.75 21.73
N GLY A 44 -12.57 0.48 22.05
CA GLY A 44 -13.06 0.89 23.37
C GLY A 44 -14.57 0.79 23.47
N ALA A 45 -15.12 0.73 24.69
CA ALA A 45 -16.57 0.70 24.91
C ALA A 45 -17.26 2.03 24.52
N SER A 46 -16.53 3.15 24.57
CA SER A 46 -16.99 4.47 24.14
C SER A 46 -15.82 5.34 23.67
N ALA A 47 -16.13 6.49 23.06
CA ALA A 47 -15.13 7.43 22.55
C ALA A 47 -14.22 8.05 23.63
N VAL A 48 -14.65 8.07 24.91
CA VAL A 48 -13.83 8.62 26.01
C VAL A 48 -12.84 7.60 26.59
N ASN A 49 -12.94 6.33 26.20
CA ASN A 49 -12.04 5.28 26.68
C ASN A 49 -10.72 5.30 25.90
N SER A 50 -9.84 6.24 26.23
CA SER A 50 -8.52 6.38 25.57
C SER A 50 -7.47 5.38 26.05
N ALA A 51 -7.56 4.91 27.30
CA ALA A 51 -6.60 4.00 27.92
C ALA A 51 -7.14 2.57 28.14
N THR A 52 -8.46 2.38 28.11
CA THR A 52 -9.11 1.08 28.33
C THR A 52 -9.80 0.62 27.06
N TYR A 53 -9.13 -0.23 26.31
CA TYR A 53 -9.62 -0.79 25.04
C TYR A 53 -9.19 -2.25 24.92
N ALA A 54 -9.89 -3.00 24.07
CA ALA A 54 -9.43 -4.31 23.65
C ALA A 54 -8.63 -4.15 22.35
N ALA A 55 -7.34 -4.49 22.36
CA ALA A 55 -6.49 -4.49 21.17
C ALA A 55 -6.92 -5.56 20.15
N ALA A 56 -6.52 -5.38 18.89
CA ALA A 56 -6.70 -6.35 17.80
C ALA A 56 -8.15 -6.87 17.63
N LYS A 57 -9.13 -5.96 17.66
CA LYS A 57 -10.56 -6.28 17.43
C LYS A 57 -11.04 -5.91 16.03
N VAL A 58 -10.41 -4.94 15.40
CA VAL A 58 -10.79 -4.42 14.09
C VAL A 58 -9.91 -5.08 13.02
N GLY A 59 -10.53 -5.64 11.98
CA GLY A 59 -9.80 -6.22 10.85
C GLY A 59 -9.30 -5.16 9.86
N VAL A 60 -8.29 -5.49 9.07
CA VAL A 60 -7.63 -4.57 8.12
C VAL A 60 -8.60 -3.86 7.17
N ASP A 61 -9.59 -4.56 6.63
CA ASP A 61 -10.56 -3.97 5.70
C ASP A 61 -11.39 -2.86 6.35
N LYS A 62 -11.74 -3.03 7.64
CA LYS A 62 -12.46 -2.01 8.40
C LYS A 62 -11.57 -0.81 8.72
N LEU A 63 -10.28 -1.02 8.99
CA LEU A 63 -9.32 0.06 9.18
C LEU A 63 -9.17 0.89 7.89
N ILE A 64 -9.02 0.23 6.76
CA ILE A 64 -8.92 0.89 5.44
C ILE A 64 -10.20 1.63 5.09
N ALA A 65 -11.37 1.02 5.30
CA ALA A 65 -12.67 1.65 5.03
C ALA A 65 -12.92 2.91 5.87
N GLY A 66 -12.28 3.03 7.04
CA GLY A 66 -12.34 4.23 7.88
C GLY A 66 -11.53 5.42 7.36
N LEU A 67 -10.68 5.22 6.34
CA LEU A 67 -9.74 6.21 5.80
C LEU A 67 -9.91 6.36 4.27
N PRO A 68 -11.07 6.84 3.78
CA PRO A 68 -11.35 6.94 2.35
C PRO A 68 -10.34 7.81 1.57
N GLU A 69 -9.66 8.74 2.25
CA GLU A 69 -8.59 9.56 1.70
C GLU A 69 -7.36 8.77 1.23
N LEU A 70 -7.15 7.53 1.67
CA LEU A 70 -6.06 6.67 1.18
C LEU A 70 -6.12 6.47 -0.34
N SER A 71 -7.33 6.44 -0.91
CA SER A 71 -7.54 6.33 -2.37
C SER A 71 -6.98 7.49 -3.18
N LYS A 72 -6.63 8.62 -2.54
CA LYS A 72 -6.03 9.79 -3.21
C LYS A 72 -4.52 9.69 -3.31
N VAL A 73 -3.89 8.81 -2.53
CA VAL A 73 -2.42 8.74 -2.39
C VAL A 73 -1.83 7.38 -2.78
N ALA A 74 -2.62 6.31 -2.75
CA ALA A 74 -2.16 4.97 -3.11
C ALA A 74 -3.33 4.04 -3.52
N ASN A 75 -3.03 3.04 -4.34
CA ASN A 75 -3.89 1.87 -4.52
C ASN A 75 -3.61 0.90 -3.37
N VAL A 76 -4.49 0.91 -2.36
CA VAL A 76 -4.26 0.16 -1.12
C VAL A 76 -4.94 -1.22 -1.17
N LYS A 77 -4.20 -2.25 -0.77
CA LYS A 77 -4.74 -3.59 -0.47
C LYS A 77 -4.42 -3.96 0.98
N GLY A 78 -5.40 -4.47 1.70
CA GLY A 78 -5.22 -4.99 3.05
C GLY A 78 -4.94 -6.49 3.05
N GLU A 79 -4.06 -6.93 3.95
CA GLU A 79 -3.83 -8.34 4.27
C GLU A 79 -3.75 -8.50 5.78
N GLN A 80 -4.61 -9.35 6.34
CA GLN A 80 -4.55 -9.69 7.76
C GLN A 80 -3.53 -10.82 7.97
N VAL A 81 -2.39 -10.50 8.62
CA VAL A 81 -1.33 -11.49 8.92
C VAL A 81 -1.56 -12.10 10.30
N PHE A 82 -1.79 -11.25 11.31
CA PHE A 82 -2.10 -11.66 12.68
C PHE A 82 -3.20 -10.77 13.26
N GLN A 83 -3.77 -11.18 14.39
CA GLN A 83 -4.73 -10.37 15.13
C GLN A 83 -4.46 -10.48 16.63
N VAL A 84 -3.34 -9.89 17.06
CA VAL A 84 -2.82 -9.99 18.44
C VAL A 84 -2.42 -8.64 19.00
N ALA A 85 -2.35 -8.53 20.33
CA ALA A 85 -1.71 -7.40 20.98
C ALA A 85 -0.18 -7.48 20.80
N SER A 86 0.51 -6.36 20.61
CA SER A 86 1.92 -6.34 20.21
C SER A 86 2.85 -6.98 21.24
N GLU A 87 2.51 -6.87 22.52
CA GLU A 87 3.21 -7.50 23.64
C GLU A 87 3.12 -9.03 23.64
N SER A 88 2.23 -9.59 22.83
CA SER A 88 2.05 -11.05 22.66
C SER A 88 2.67 -11.58 21.36
N LEU A 89 3.35 -10.75 20.56
CA LEU A 89 4.05 -11.21 19.36
C LEU A 89 5.22 -12.13 19.73
N THR A 90 5.26 -13.30 19.10
CA THR A 90 6.34 -14.27 19.29
C THR A 90 7.41 -14.14 18.22
N ASN A 91 8.59 -14.75 18.45
CA ASN A 91 9.63 -14.85 17.42
C ASN A 91 9.13 -15.55 16.15
N GLU A 92 8.25 -16.54 16.28
CA GLU A 92 7.64 -17.24 15.14
C GLU A 92 6.74 -16.31 14.32
N ASN A 93 6.00 -15.42 14.99
CA ASN A 93 5.21 -14.38 14.31
C ASN A 93 6.13 -13.42 13.54
N ILE A 94 7.22 -12.97 14.16
CA ILE A 94 8.18 -12.06 13.52
C ILE A 94 8.81 -12.71 12.29
N VAL A 95 9.26 -13.97 12.39
CA VAL A 95 9.82 -14.70 11.23
C VAL A 95 8.79 -14.86 10.13
N THR A 96 7.53 -15.16 10.47
CA THR A 96 6.43 -15.29 9.52
C THR A 96 6.15 -13.96 8.81
N LEU A 97 6.10 -12.85 9.55
CA LEU A 97 5.92 -11.51 9.00
C LEU A 97 7.07 -11.12 8.07
N ALA A 98 8.32 -11.34 8.49
CA ALA A 98 9.50 -11.03 7.70
C ALA A 98 9.52 -11.80 6.37
N LYS A 99 9.15 -13.09 6.38
CA LYS A 99 9.00 -13.88 5.16
C LYS A 99 7.91 -13.31 4.24
N ARG A 100 6.78 -12.88 4.81
CA ARG A 100 5.69 -12.30 4.02
C ARG A 100 6.07 -10.96 3.39
N VAL A 101 6.71 -10.08 4.16
CA VAL A 101 7.28 -8.81 3.66
C VAL A 101 8.28 -9.09 2.53
N SER A 102 9.20 -10.03 2.71
CA SER A 102 10.17 -10.40 1.68
C SER A 102 9.51 -10.94 0.40
N ALA A 103 8.40 -11.68 0.52
CA ALA A 103 7.66 -12.16 -0.63
C ALA A 103 6.97 -11.03 -1.40
N LEU A 104 6.36 -10.07 -0.70
CA LEU A 104 5.71 -8.91 -1.30
C LEU A 104 6.73 -7.95 -1.94
N ALA A 105 7.86 -7.69 -1.27
CA ALA A 105 8.90 -6.79 -1.77
C ALA A 105 9.58 -7.28 -3.08
N LYS A 106 9.39 -8.55 -3.45
CA LYS A 106 9.87 -9.13 -4.71
C LYS A 106 8.84 -9.05 -5.84
N GLN A 107 7.60 -8.64 -5.54
CA GLN A 107 6.55 -8.52 -6.53
C GLN A 107 6.71 -7.21 -7.30
N PRO A 108 6.68 -7.23 -8.65
CA PRO A 108 6.89 -6.03 -9.46
C PRO A 108 5.72 -5.04 -9.38
N ASP A 109 4.56 -5.46 -8.87
CA ASP A 109 3.36 -4.65 -8.70
C ASP A 109 3.14 -4.16 -7.26
N VAL A 110 4.12 -4.31 -6.38
CA VAL A 110 4.09 -3.79 -5.00
C VAL A 110 5.15 -2.70 -4.86
N ASP A 111 4.70 -1.45 -4.70
CA ASP A 111 5.56 -0.28 -4.57
C ASP A 111 5.90 0.04 -3.11
N GLY A 112 5.07 -0.42 -2.16
CA GLY A 112 5.27 -0.18 -0.74
C GLY A 112 4.53 -1.16 0.16
N ILE A 113 5.06 -1.32 1.38
CA ILE A 113 4.48 -2.17 2.41
C ILE A 113 4.36 -1.36 3.70
N VAL A 114 3.17 -1.34 4.29
CA VAL A 114 2.89 -0.75 5.61
C VAL A 114 2.52 -1.87 6.57
N ILE A 115 2.96 -1.79 7.82
CA ILE A 115 2.65 -2.77 8.87
C ILE A 115 1.94 -2.03 10.00
N THR A 116 0.80 -2.57 10.44
CA THR A 116 -0.01 -2.01 11.54
C THR A 116 -0.18 -3.00 12.67
#